data_AF-A0A7F8Q7B6-F1
#
_entry.id   AF-A0A7F8Q7B6-F1
#
_cell.length_a   1.000
_cell.length_b   1.000
_cell.length_c   1.000
_cell.angle_alpha   90.00
_cell.angle_beta   90.00
_cell.angle_gamma   90.00
#
_symmetry.space_group_name_H-M   'P 1'
#
loop_
_entity.id
_entity.type
_entity.pdbx_description
1 polymer ?
#
loop_
_entity_poly.entity_id
_entity_poly.type
_entity_poly.pdbx_seq_one_letter_code
_entity_poly.pdbx_strand_id
1 'polypeptide(L)'
;MDVKECFISAEEIFLAKIEKFINIHQKSFLVLSAALHGPEEWKLMFRIQQRFLGSNLRILPVHNTVNAINLMCTIAKTASKPYRDSICYRMITTEAYIIEQSPVWKTLQKLKLSSDSFNPN
;
A
#
# COMPACT_ATOMS: atom_id res chain seq x y z
N MET A 1 11.65 24.53 34.38
CA MET A 1 11.40 23.51 33.36
C MET A 1 12.33 23.83 32.20
N ASP A 2 13.36 23.01 31.98
CA ASP A 2 14.41 23.30 31.00
C ASP A 2 13.85 23.11 29.59
N VAL A 3 14.11 24.08 28.70
CA VAL A 3 13.59 24.11 27.32
C VAL A 3 14.01 22.83 26.57
N LYS A 4 15.19 22.29 26.87
CA LYS A 4 15.73 21.05 26.29
C LYS A 4 14.93 19.81 26.68
N GLU A 5 14.42 19.76 27.91
CA GLU A 5 13.66 18.61 28.45
C GLU A 5 12.28 18.50 27.78
N CYS A 6 11.67 19.66 27.49
CA CYS A 6 10.43 19.74 26.72
C CYS A 6 10.59 19.21 25.28
N PHE A 7 11.69 19.56 24.61
CA PHE A 7 11.97 19.09 23.25
C PHE A 7 12.18 17.57 23.17
N ILE A 8 12.86 16.97 24.16
CA ILE A 8 13.06 15.52 24.24
C ILE A 8 11.71 14.80 24.41
N SER A 9 10.87 15.30 25.31
CA SER A 9 9.53 14.73 25.53
C SER A 9 8.64 14.80 24.28
N ALA A 10 8.72 15.91 23.53
CA ALA A 10 7.95 16.08 22.30
C ALA A 10 8.43 15.12 21.20
N GLU A 11 9.75 14.96 21.03
CA GLU A 11 10.33 14.03 20.07
C GLU A 11 9.88 12.58 20.36
N GLU A 12 9.93 12.16 21.62
CA GLU A 12 9.49 10.82 22.04
C GLU A 12 8.00 10.56 21.75
N ILE A 13 7.14 11.56 21.98
CA ILE A 13 5.70 11.46 21.65
C ILE A 13 5.50 11.23 20.15
N PHE A 14 6.23 11.95 19.28
CA PHE A 14 6.11 11.77 17.84
C PHE A 14 6.64 10.42 17.38
N LEU A 15 7.75 9.95 17.95
CA LEU A 15 8.32 8.65 17.63
C LEU A 15 7.36 7.52 18.02
N ALA A 16 6.70 7.60 19.18
CA ALA A 16 5.67 6.64 19.59
C ALA A 16 4.45 6.65 18.64
N LYS A 17 4.04 7.83 18.13
CA LYS A 17 2.97 7.93 17.13
C LYS A 17 3.38 7.29 15.80
N ILE A 18 4.62 7.51 15.35
CA ILE A 18 5.16 6.90 14.14
C ILE A 18 5.18 5.37 14.31
N GLU A 19 5.65 4.88 15.46
CA GLU A 19 5.67 3.45 15.77
C GLU A 19 4.27 2.83 15.74
N LYS A 20 3.27 3.49 16.35
CA LYS A 20 1.88 3.05 16.26
C LYS A 20 1.38 3.03 14.80
N PHE A 21 1.74 4.02 14.01
CA PHE A 21 1.31 4.12 12.61
C PHE A 21 1.90 3.01 11.73
N ILE A 22 3.21 2.72 11.85
CA ILE A 22 3.87 1.67 11.06
C ILE A 22 3.34 0.27 11.37
N ASN A 23 2.89 0.04 12.61
CA ASN A 23 2.33 -1.23 13.05
C ASN A 23 0.90 -1.48 12.50
N ILE A 24 0.19 -0.43 12.11
CA ILE A 24 -1.19 -0.52 11.59
C ILE A 24 -1.21 -0.60 10.06
N HIS A 25 -0.31 0.11 9.38
CA HIS A 25 -0.36 0.28 7.93
C HIS A 25 0.80 -0.42 7.22
N GLN A 26 0.50 -1.16 6.14
CA GLN A 26 1.54 -1.84 5.34
C GLN A 26 2.45 -0.89 4.55
N LYS A 27 1.94 0.29 4.18
CA LYS A 27 2.67 1.32 3.44
C LYS A 27 2.54 2.62 4.23
N SER A 28 3.63 3.03 4.85
CA SER A 28 3.65 4.17 5.76
C SER A 28 4.49 5.30 5.16
N PHE A 29 3.94 6.51 5.09
CA PHE A 29 4.62 7.68 4.55
C PHE A 29 4.66 8.79 5.59
N LEU A 30 5.85 9.29 5.91
CA LEU A 30 6.06 10.46 6.76
C LEU A 30 6.47 11.63 5.87
N VAL A 31 5.62 12.65 5.79
CA VAL A 31 5.91 13.87 5.03
C VAL A 31 6.51 14.91 5.98
N LEU A 32 7.76 15.27 5.77
CA LEU A 32 8.45 16.29 6.54
C LEU A 32 8.48 17.59 5.75
N SER A 33 7.84 18.63 6.29
CA SER A 33 7.76 19.94 5.64
C SER A 33 8.73 20.92 6.28
N ALA A 34 9.64 21.49 5.49
CA ALA A 34 10.55 22.55 5.92
C ALA A 34 10.81 23.52 4.76
N ALA A 35 10.79 24.83 5.02
CA ALA A 35 11.01 25.84 3.98
C ALA A 35 12.37 25.66 3.27
N LEU A 36 13.41 25.29 4.04
CA LEU A 36 14.72 24.88 3.56
C LEU A 36 15.17 23.67 4.38
N HIS A 37 15.70 22.64 3.71
CA HIS A 37 16.29 21.49 4.39
C HIS A 37 17.77 21.76 4.63
N GLY A 38 18.06 22.37 5.77
CA GLY A 38 19.43 22.61 6.24
C GLY A 38 20.02 21.38 6.93
N PRO A 39 21.27 21.49 7.41
CA PRO A 39 21.98 20.38 8.05
C PRO A 39 21.23 19.77 9.24
N GLU A 40 20.50 20.57 10.01
CA GLU A 40 19.73 20.09 11.17
C GLU A 40 18.48 19.30 10.74
N GLU A 41 17.77 19.75 9.71
CA GLU A 41 16.63 19.02 9.14
C GLU A 41 17.09 17.68 8.54
N TRP A 42 18.23 17.67 7.83
CA TRP A 42 18.82 16.43 7.31
C TRP A 42 19.26 15.50 8.43
N LYS A 43 19.86 16.03 9.50
CA LYS A 43 20.27 15.24 10.66
C LYS A 43 19.07 14.63 11.38
N LEU A 44 17.98 15.38 11.56
CA LEU A 44 16.73 14.85 12.10
C LEU A 44 16.16 13.75 11.20
N MET A 45 16.10 14.00 9.89
CA MET A 45 15.56 13.05 8.92
C MET A 45 16.39 11.75 8.92
N PHE A 46 17.72 11.87 8.95
CA PHE A 46 18.64 10.75 9.08
C PHE A 46 18.43 9.98 10.39
N ARG A 47 18.27 10.67 11.54
CA ARG A 47 17.98 10.02 12.82
C ARG A 47 16.69 9.20 12.78
N ILE A 48 15.62 9.74 12.19
CA ILE A 48 14.35 9.02 12.04
C ILE A 48 14.52 7.82 11.08
N GLN A 49 15.22 8.00 9.95
CA GLN A 49 15.49 6.90 9.02
C GLN A 49 16.30 5.78 9.66
N GLN A 50 17.34 6.11 10.44
CA GLN A 50 18.14 5.11 11.15
C GLN A 50 17.31 4.35 12.19
N ARG A 51 16.47 5.05 12.95
CA ARG A 51 15.60 4.43 13.96
C ARG A 51 14.59 3.46 13.38
N PHE A 52 14.04 3.78 12.21
CA PHE A 52 13.03 2.96 11.52
C PHE A 52 13.59 2.23 10.30
N LEU A 53 14.90 1.97 10.28
CA LEU A 53 15.56 1.29 9.18
C LEU A 53 15.00 -0.13 9.06
N GLY A 54 14.67 -0.53 7.84
CA GLY A 54 14.04 -1.83 7.56
C GLY A 54 12.54 -1.92 7.90
N SER A 55 11.94 -0.87 8.46
CA SER A 55 10.49 -0.78 8.59
C SER A 55 9.81 -0.41 7.26
N ASN A 56 8.48 -0.40 7.26
CA ASN A 56 7.67 0.04 6.13
C ASN A 56 7.50 1.57 6.03
N LEU A 57 8.26 2.34 6.81
CA LEU A 57 8.23 3.81 6.83
C LEU A 57 9.06 4.41 5.69
N ARG A 58 8.43 5.29 4.91
CA ARG A 58 9.07 6.08 3.85
C ARG A 58 9.01 7.55 4.20
N ILE A 59 10.16 8.18 4.38
CA ILE A 59 10.25 9.60 4.72
C ILE A 59 10.40 10.42 3.45
N LEU A 60 9.59 11.46 3.29
CA LEU A 60 9.51 12.29 2.11
C LEU A 60 9.66 13.77 2.50
N PRO A 61 10.78 14.42 2.13
CA PRO A 61 10.99 15.84 2.39
C PRO A 61 10.15 16.69 1.43
N VAL A 62 9.59 17.78 1.94
CA VAL A 62 8.73 18.69 1.19
C VAL A 62 9.04 20.14 1.58
N HIS A 63 9.09 21.02 0.58
CA HIS A 63 9.47 22.42 0.79
C HIS A 63 8.29 23.38 1.01
N ASN A 64 7.09 23.01 0.55
CA ASN A 64 5.91 23.86 0.63
C ASN A 64 4.62 23.03 0.59
N THR A 65 3.51 23.64 0.98
CA THR A 65 2.19 22.98 1.04
C THR A 65 1.72 22.46 -0.31
N VAL A 66 2.01 23.16 -1.41
CA VAL A 66 1.61 22.72 -2.77
C VAL A 66 2.30 21.41 -3.13
N ASN A 67 3.59 21.29 -2.84
CA ASN A 67 4.38 20.07 -3.03
C ASN A 67 3.87 18.96 -2.11
N ALA A 68 3.44 19.28 -0.88
CA ALA A 68 2.86 18.30 0.04
C ALA A 68 1.57 17.70 -0.53
N ILE A 69 0.67 18.56 -1.03
CA ILE A 69 -0.59 18.14 -1.64
C ILE A 69 -0.34 17.30 -2.89
N ASN A 70 0.55 17.75 -3.78
CA ASN A 70 0.91 17.00 -4.99
C ASN A 70 1.50 15.62 -4.66
N LEU A 71 2.32 15.55 -3.63
CA LEU A 71 2.89 14.30 -3.13
C LEU A 71 1.81 13.37 -2.59
N MET A 72 0.91 13.87 -1.74
CA MET A 72 -0.22 13.10 -1.21
C MET A 72 -1.11 12.56 -2.34
N CYS A 73 -1.45 13.40 -3.33
CA CYS A 73 -2.20 12.98 -4.51
C CYS A 73 -1.46 11.90 -5.30
N THR A 74 -0.15 12.01 -5.44
CA THR A 74 0.68 11.03 -6.16
C THR A 74 0.71 9.70 -5.41
N ILE A 75 0.87 9.72 -4.08
CA ILE A 75 0.78 8.52 -3.23
C ILE A 75 -0.60 7.87 -3.39
N ALA A 76 -1.68 8.64 -3.32
CA ALA A 76 -3.04 8.12 -3.48
C ALA A 76 -3.27 7.50 -4.87
N LYS A 77 -2.81 8.18 -5.94
CA LYS A 77 -2.94 7.68 -7.33
C LYS A 77 -2.11 6.42 -7.57
N THR A 78 -0.92 6.32 -6.99
CA THR A 78 -0.05 5.14 -7.16
C THR A 78 -0.49 3.97 -6.29
N ALA A 79 -0.99 4.24 -5.08
CA ALA A 79 -1.54 3.21 -4.19
C ALA A 79 -2.85 2.61 -4.72
N SER A 80 -3.66 3.37 -5.47
CA SER A 80 -4.96 2.91 -5.98
C SER A 80 -4.90 2.15 -7.32
N LYS A 81 -3.88 2.36 -8.15
CA LYS A 81 -3.89 1.92 -9.56
C LYS A 81 -3.66 0.41 -9.86
N PRO A 82 -2.80 -0.36 -9.16
CA PRO A 82 -2.43 -1.71 -9.64
C PRO A 82 -3.27 -2.87 -9.09
N TYR A 83 -4.26 -2.62 -8.21
CA TYR A 83 -5.04 -3.71 -7.62
C TYR A 83 -6.09 -4.26 -8.60
N ARG A 84 -6.78 -3.40 -9.37
CA ARG A 84 -7.85 -3.86 -10.25
C ARG A 84 -7.35 -4.80 -11.34
N ASP A 85 -6.33 -4.41 -12.09
CA ASP A 85 -5.88 -5.20 -13.23
C ASP A 85 -5.22 -6.52 -12.77
N SER A 86 -4.51 -6.52 -11.63
CA SER A 86 -3.96 -7.76 -11.07
C SER A 86 -5.04 -8.68 -10.47
N ILE A 87 -6.10 -8.14 -9.84
CA ILE A 87 -7.25 -8.95 -9.42
C ILE A 87 -7.95 -9.53 -10.65
N CYS A 88 -8.27 -8.70 -11.65
CA CYS A 88 -8.95 -9.15 -12.86
C CYS A 88 -8.15 -10.26 -13.53
N TYR A 89 -6.84 -10.08 -13.67
CA TYR A 89 -5.96 -11.12 -14.21
C TYR A 89 -6.00 -12.40 -13.37
N ARG A 90 -5.92 -12.31 -12.03
CA ARG A 90 -6.01 -13.47 -11.14
C ARG A 90 -7.37 -14.16 -11.21
N MET A 91 -8.46 -13.41 -11.29
CA MET A 91 -9.82 -13.95 -11.42
C MET A 91 -9.97 -14.69 -12.74
N ILE A 92 -9.59 -14.07 -13.86
CA ILE A 92 -9.65 -14.69 -15.19
C ILE A 92 -8.78 -15.96 -15.25
N THR A 93 -7.57 -15.91 -14.69
CA THR A 93 -6.67 -17.08 -14.67
C THR A 93 -7.25 -18.21 -13.82
N THR A 94 -7.88 -17.88 -12.69
CA THR A 94 -8.53 -18.87 -11.82
C THR A 94 -9.77 -19.46 -12.49
N GLU A 95 -10.58 -18.64 -13.16
CA GLU A 95 -11.74 -19.08 -13.93
C GLU A 95 -11.33 -20.05 -15.04
N ALA A 96 -10.32 -19.70 -15.84
CA ALA A 96 -9.78 -20.57 -16.89
C ALA A 96 -9.28 -21.91 -16.31
N TYR A 97 -8.53 -21.86 -15.21
CA TYR A 97 -8.05 -23.06 -14.53
C TYR A 97 -9.20 -23.95 -14.04
N ILE A 98 -10.25 -23.37 -13.43
CA ILE A 98 -11.43 -24.11 -12.98
C ILE A 98 -12.13 -24.74 -14.18
N ILE A 99 -12.32 -24.02 -15.28
CA ILE A 99 -12.98 -24.53 -16.49
C ILE A 99 -12.20 -25.71 -17.09
N GLU A 100 -10.87 -25.60 -17.19
CA GLU A 100 -10.01 -26.62 -17.80
C GLU A 100 -9.86 -27.88 -16.93
N GLN A 101 -9.71 -27.69 -15.62
CA GLN A 101 -9.35 -28.76 -14.69
C GLN A 101 -10.56 -29.37 -13.97
N SER A 102 -11.72 -28.70 -13.92
CA SER A 102 -12.89 -29.20 -13.18
C SER A 102 -13.53 -30.42 -13.86
N PRO A 103 -13.54 -31.59 -13.19
CA PRO A 103 -14.24 -32.78 -13.68
C PRO A 103 -15.76 -32.57 -13.72
N VAL A 104 -16.29 -31.77 -12.79
CA VAL A 104 -17.71 -31.41 -12.71
C VAL A 104 -18.11 -30.57 -13.93
N TRP A 105 -17.28 -29.59 -14.30
CA TRP A 105 -17.53 -28.75 -15.47
C TRP A 105 -17.56 -29.56 -16.77
N LYS A 106 -16.62 -30.50 -16.94
CA LYS A 106 -16.61 -31.46 -18.07
C LYS A 106 -17.86 -32.33 -18.11
N THR A 107 -18.36 -32.76 -16.95
CA THR A 107 -19.58 -33.57 -16.86
C THR A 107 -20.82 -32.76 -17.22
N LEU A 108 -20.93 -31.52 -16.73
CA LEU A 108 -22.02 -30.61 -17.07
C LEU A 108 -22.05 -30.25 -18.56
N GLN A 109 -20.89 -30.04 -19.19
CA GLN A 109 -20.80 -29.84 -20.64
C GLN A 109 -21.31 -31.05 -21.42
N LYS A 110 -20.94 -32.27 -21.02
CA LYS A 110 -21.45 -33.50 -21.65
C LYS A 110 -22.97 -33.63 -21.51
N LEU A 111 -23.52 -33.30 -20.34
CA LEU A 111 -24.97 -33.34 -20.10
C LEU A 111 -25.71 -32.30 -20.96
N LYS A 112 -25.17 -31.09 -21.09
CA LYS A 112 -25.75 -30.02 -21.91
C LYS A 112 -25.65 -30.28 -23.42
N LEU A 113 -24.63 -31.03 -23.87
CA LEU A 113 -24.52 -31.50 -25.24
C LEU A 113 -25.38 -32.75 -25.51
N SER A 114 -25.73 -33.51 -24.46
CA SER A 114 -26.61 -34.68 -24.58
C SER A 114 -28.11 -34.35 -24.64
N SER A 115 -28.51 -33.10 -24.34
CA SER A 115 -29.92 -32.70 -24.47
C SER A 115 -30.38 -32.47 -25.92
N ASP A 116 -29.44 -32.30 -26.85
CA ASP A 116 -29.76 -32.07 -28.28
C ASP A 116 -29.95 -33.38 -29.06
N SER A 117 -29.81 -34.56 -28.41
CA SER A 117 -29.96 -35.88 -29.07
C SER A 117 -31.29 -36.59 -28.82
N PHE A 118 -32.28 -35.95 -28.19
CA PHE A 118 -33.64 -36.50 -28.15
C PHE A 118 -34.39 -36.21 -29.45
N ASN A 119 -34.10 -37.00 -30.49
CA ASN A 119 -35.00 -37.17 -31.63
C ASN A 119 -35.96 -38.34 -31.32
N PRO A 120 -37.26 -38.08 -31.07
CA PRO A 120 -38.24 -39.15 -30.97
C PRO A 120 -38.71 -39.49 -32.39
N ASN A 121 -38.22 -40.60 -32.94
CA ASN A 121 -38.87 -41.33 -34.02
C ASN A 121 -39.52 -42.58 -33.44
#